data_AF-A0A974CF45-F1
#
_entry.id   AF-A0A974CF45-F1
#
_cell.length_a   1.000
_cell.length_b   1.000
_cell.length_c   1.000
_cell.angle_alpha   90.00
_cell.angle_beta   90.00
_cell.angle_gamma   90.00
#
_symmetry.space_group_name_H-M   'P 1'
#
loop_
_entity.id
_entity.type
_entity.pdbx_description
1 polymer ?
#
loop_
_entity_poly.entity_id
_entity_poly.type
_entity_poly.pdbx_seq_one_letter_code
_entity_poly.pdbx_strand_id
1 'polypeptide(L)' 'MLLAATRGGKKLRDPYRDLALYQDLSQTTLQARREYSQITATLRHNNIQYSWGFPPKLIIQDQGVSYVVRS' A
#
# COMPACT_ATOMS: atom_id res chain seq x y z
N MET A 1 2.42 14.47 1.93
CA MET A 1 2.44 13.51 3.06
C MET A 1 3.72 12.67 3.01
N LEU A 2 4.49 12.62 4.10
CA LEU A 2 5.81 11.95 4.18
C LEU A 2 5.76 10.46 3.81
N LEU A 3 4.75 9.73 4.32
CA LEU A 3 4.53 8.31 4.03
C LEU A 3 4.27 8.00 2.55
N ALA A 4 3.58 8.91 1.85
CA ALA A 4 3.32 8.75 0.42
C ALA A 4 4.60 8.95 -0.40
N ALA A 5 5.45 9.90 0.02
CA ALA A 5 6.73 10.16 -0.64
C ALA A 5 7.69 8.97 -0.51
N THR A 6 7.79 8.35 0.67
CA THR A 6 8.71 7.23 0.90
C THR A 6 8.27 5.92 0.26
N ARG A 7 6.96 5.70 0.08
CA ARG A 7 6.44 4.54 -0.67
C ARG A 7 6.82 4.54 -2.16
N GLY A 8 7.01 5.71 -2.75
CA GLY A 8 7.46 5.85 -4.14
C GLY A 8 8.96 5.60 -4.34
N GLY A 9 9.64 4.92 -3.41
CA GLY A 9 11.06 4.64 -3.46
C GLY A 9 11.98 5.81 -3.11
N LYS A 10 11.43 6.98 -2.73
CA LYS A 10 12.24 8.08 -2.22
C LYS A 10 12.76 7.72 -0.83
N LYS A 11 14.06 7.45 -0.75
CA LYS A 11 14.76 7.27 0.53
C LYS A 11 14.68 8.54 1.36
N LEU A 12 14.70 8.39 2.67
CA LEU A 12 14.89 9.52 3.58
C LEU A 12 16.27 10.14 3.38
N ARG A 13 16.42 11.40 3.78
CA ARG A 13 17.71 12.09 3.76
C ARG A 13 18.63 11.54 4.84
N ASP A 14 19.94 11.69 4.67
CA ASP A 14 20.91 11.32 5.69
C ASP A 14 20.63 12.07 7.02
N PRO A 15 20.79 11.43 8.18
CA PRO A 15 21.35 10.08 8.39
C PRO A 15 20.32 8.93 8.29
N TYR A 16 19.08 9.21 7.92
CA TYR A 16 17.96 8.25 8.03
C TYR A 16 17.73 7.39 6.80
N ARG A 17 18.70 7.33 5.88
CA ARG A 17 18.57 6.73 4.55
C ARG A 17 18.12 5.27 4.55
N ASP A 18 18.49 4.54 5.60
CA ASP A 18 18.21 3.11 5.78
C ASP A 18 16.94 2.84 6.61
N LEU A 19 16.23 3.88 7.04
CA LEU A 19 14.97 3.72 7.77
C LEU A 19 13.79 3.56 6.82
N ALA A 20 12.92 2.61 7.14
CA ALA A 20 11.63 2.43 6.48
C ALA A 20 10.52 3.04 7.34
N LEU A 21 9.62 3.79 6.70
CA LEU A 21 8.44 4.36 7.36
C LEU A 21 7.21 3.52 7.09
N TYR A 22 6.51 3.17 8.17
CA TYR A 22 5.26 2.44 8.13
C TYR A 22 4.13 3.29 8.72
N GLN A 23 2.90 3.01 8.29
CA GLN A 23 1.73 3.53 8.99
C GLN A 23 1.59 2.75 10.30
N ASP A 24 1.28 3.45 11.37
CA ASP A 24 0.84 2.79 12.60
C ASP A 24 -0.57 2.25 12.39
N LEU A 25 -0.71 0.93 12.49
CA LEU A 25 -1.94 0.21 12.18
C LEU A 25 -2.16 -0.85 13.26
N SER A 26 -3.42 -1.04 13.66
CA SER A 26 -3.79 -2.12 14.57
C SER A 26 -3.44 -3.49 13.97
N GLN A 27 -3.18 -4.47 14.84
CA GLN A 27 -2.94 -5.85 14.42
C GLN A 27 -4.07 -6.41 13.55
N THR A 28 -5.32 -6.08 13.88
CA THR A 28 -6.50 -6.46 13.09
C THR A 28 -6.46 -5.88 11.68
N THR A 29 -6.05 -4.62 11.52
CA THR A 29 -5.92 -3.98 10.21
C THR A 29 -4.77 -4.58 9.39
N LEU A 30 -3.65 -4.91 10.05
CA LEU A 30 -2.52 -5.59 9.40
C LEU A 30 -2.92 -6.99 8.92
N GLN A 31 -3.68 -7.74 9.72
CA GLN A 31 -4.17 -9.06 9.36
C GLN A 31 -5.13 -9.00 8.17
N ALA A 32 -6.13 -8.10 8.20
CA ALA A 32 -7.02 -7.87 7.07
C ALA A 32 -6.24 -7.55 5.79
N ARG A 33 -5.17 -6.75 5.86
CA ARG A 33 -4.31 -6.48 4.68
C ARG A 33 -3.58 -7.73 4.16
N ARG A 34 -3.19 -8.66 5.04
CA ARG A 34 -2.53 -9.93 4.65
C ARG A 34 -3.47 -10.88 3.92
N GLU A 35 -4.76 -10.82 4.19
CA GLU A 35 -5.77 -11.65 3.50
C GLU A 35 -5.81 -11.33 1.99
N TYR A 36 -5.55 -10.08 1.60
CA TYR A 36 -5.43 -9.68 0.19
C TYR A 36 -4.06 -10.00 -0.43
N SER A 37 -3.17 -10.72 0.25
CA SER A 37 -1.80 -11.00 -0.23
C SER A 37 -1.79 -11.60 -1.64
N GLN A 38 -2.66 -12.59 -1.90
CA GLN A 38 -2.82 -13.20 -3.22
C GLN A 38 -3.26 -12.18 -4.27
N ILE A 39 -4.27 -11.35 -3.97
CA ILE A 39 -4.76 -10.31 -4.89
C ILE A 39 -3.65 -9.30 -5.19
N THR A 40 -2.95 -8.81 -4.16
CA THR A 40 -1.87 -7.84 -4.35
C THR A 40 -0.67 -8.43 -5.10
N ALA A 41 -0.39 -9.73 -4.97
CA ALA A 41 0.64 -10.40 -5.76
C ALA A 41 0.26 -10.42 -7.25
N THR A 42 -0.99 -10.76 -7.57
CA THR A 42 -1.50 -10.72 -8.95
C THR A 42 -1.47 -9.31 -9.53
N LEU A 43 -1.86 -8.30 -8.76
CA LEU A 43 -1.82 -6.91 -9.21
C LEU A 43 -0.39 -6.45 -9.53
N ARG A 44 0.59 -6.80 -8.68
CA ARG A 44 2.01 -6.50 -8.93
C ARG A 44 2.53 -7.21 -10.17
N HIS A 45 2.20 -8.48 -10.35
CA HIS A 45 2.61 -9.26 -11.52
C HIS A 45 2.11 -8.63 -12.82
N ASN A 46 0.88 -8.13 -12.82
CA ASN A 46 0.26 -7.49 -13.98
C ASN A 46 0.58 -5.97 -14.08
N ASN A 47 1.47 -5.45 -13.24
CA ASN A 47 1.85 -4.04 -13.18
C ASN A 47 0.64 -3.08 -12.99
N ILE A 48 -0.41 -3.55 -12.31
CA ILE A 48 -1.60 -2.77 -11.99
C ILE A 48 -1.34 -1.98 -10.71
N GLN A 49 -1.53 -0.67 -10.78
CA GLN A 49 -1.31 0.21 -9.63
C GLN A 49 -2.41 0.00 -8.60
N TYR A 50 -2.03 -0.06 -7.33
CA TYR A 50 -2.97 -0.15 -6.23
C TYR A 50 -2.47 0.60 -5.00
N SER A 51 -3.40 0.98 -4.14
CA SER A 51 -3.12 1.66 -2.89
C SER A 51 -4.02 1.16 -1.76
N TRP A 52 -3.52 1.34 -0.53
CA TRP A 52 -4.28 1.01 0.67
C TRP A 52 -5.03 2.23 1.18
N GLY A 53 -6.36 2.12 1.27
CA GLY A 53 -7.18 3.04 2.03
C GLY A 53 -7.34 2.61 3.50
N PHE A 54 -7.89 3.51 4.30
CA PHE A 54 -8.27 3.29 5.70
C PHE A 54 -9.79 3.51 5.88
N PRO A 55 -10.54 2.70 6.65
CA PRO A 55 -10.19 1.34 7.17
C PRO A 55 -9.78 0.39 6.03
N PRO A 56 -9.27 -0.83 6.28
CA PRO A 56 -8.56 -1.61 5.25
C PRO A 56 -9.43 -1.82 4.01
N LYS A 57 -9.09 -1.09 2.94
CA LYS A 57 -9.70 -1.19 1.63
C LYS A 57 -8.61 -1.16 0.58
N LEU A 58 -8.75 -2.00 -0.44
CA LEU A 58 -7.82 -2.06 -1.56
C LEU A 58 -8.39 -1.20 -2.68
N ILE A 59 -7.68 -0.13 -3.04
CA ILE A 59 -8.05 0.76 -4.14
C ILE A 59 -7.15 0.40 -5.32
N ILE A 60 -7.74 -0.14 -6.38
CA ILE A 60 -7.07 -0.57 -7.60
C ILE A 60 -7.30 0.50 -8.66
N GLN A 61 -6.24 0.92 -9.33
CA GLN A 61 -6.30 1.85 -10.45
C GLN A 61 -5.96 1.10 -11.72
N ASP A 62 -6.96 0.93 -12.59
CA ASP A 62 -6.79 0.26 -13.88
C ASP A 62 -7.51 1.06 -14.96
N GLN A 63 -6.80 1.40 -16.04
CA GLN A 63 -7.34 2.14 -17.20
C GLN A 63 -8.11 3.43 -16.85
N GLY A 64 -7.70 4.14 -15.78
CA GLY A 64 -8.37 5.35 -15.33
C GLY A 64 -9.64 5.12 -14.49
N VAL A 65 -10.04 3.86 -14.29
CA VAL A 65 -11.12 3.47 -13.39
C VAL A 65 -10.53 3.08 -12.03
N SER A 66 -11.14 3.58 -10.96
CA SER A 66 -10.78 3.22 -9.59
C SER A 66 -11.75 2.20 -9.03
N TYR A 67 -11.29 0.97 -8.83
CA TYR A 67 -12.06 -0.09 -8.18
C TYR A 67 -11.73 -0.12 -6.69
N VAL A 68 -12.76 -0.19 -5.83
CA VAL A 68 -12.59 -0.23 -4.38
C VAL A 68 -13.10 -1.56 -3.85
N VAL A 69 -12.19 -2.38 -3.35
CA VAL A 69 -12.53 -3.63 -2.64
C VAL A 69 -12.56 -3.34 -1.15
N ARG A 70 -13.69 -3.65 -0.51
CA ARG A 70 -13.92 -3.50 0.93
C ARG A 70 -14.14 -4.90 1.51
N SER A 71 -13.59 -5.16 2.69
CA SER A 71 -13.99 -6.32 3.53
C SER A 71 -15.34 -6.06 4.16
#